data_AF-A0A1J8PZJ0-F1
#
_entry.id   AF-A0A1J8PZJ0-F1
#
_cell.length_a   1.000
_cell.length_b   1.000
_cell.length_c   1.000
_cell.angle_alpha   90.00
_cell.angle_beta   90.00
_cell.angle_gamma   90.00
#
_symmetry.space_group_name_H-M   'P 1'
#
loop_
_entity.id
_entity.type
_entity.pdbx_description
1 polymer ?
#
loop_
_entity_poly.entity_id
_entity_poly.type
_entity_poly.pdbx_seq_one_letter_code
_entity_poly.pdbx_strand_id
1 'polypeptide(L)'
;MIFVTLLHGLTPKTGILLMNVLSIFKIIVLLFVVISGWVVLSGKTRVADPYVNFRNAFAGSSTSSNDYATATFKVLYAYSGWSNVNYVMNNVRDPVRTLKIAGPLGLGICSVLYVLANEEIDASGVTVAALFFKNVFGPVAERALSVCVALSALGAVITVVSRCMMWRCMAQK
;
A
#
# COMPACT_ATOMS: atom_id res chain seq x y z
N MET A 1 10.92 -5.53 15.27
CA MET A 1 12.29 -5.07 14.91
C MET A 1 13.35 -6.07 15.33
N ILE A 2 13.55 -6.34 16.62
CA ILE A 2 14.58 -7.27 17.14
C ILE A 2 14.48 -8.68 16.53
N PHE A 3 13.27 -9.25 16.45
CA PHE A 3 13.03 -10.57 15.84
C PHE A 3 13.46 -10.66 14.36
N VAL A 4 13.18 -9.61 13.58
CA VAL A 4 13.54 -9.55 12.15
C VAL A 4 15.06 -9.47 11.97
N THR A 5 15.71 -8.67 12.81
CA THR A 5 17.18 -8.54 12.83
C THR A 5 17.86 -9.85 13.20
N LEU A 6 17.32 -10.62 14.15
CA LEU A 6 17.86 -11.93 14.53
C LEU A 6 17.68 -12.98 13.43
N LEU A 7 16.50 -13.04 12.80
CA LEU A 7 16.18 -14.04 11.78
C LEU A 7 17.02 -13.85 10.50
N HIS A 8 17.19 -12.59 10.07
CA HIS A 8 18.08 -12.26 8.96
C HIS A 8 19.56 -12.36 9.34
N GLY A 9 19.90 -12.03 10.59
CA GLY A 9 21.25 -12.14 11.16
C GLY A 9 21.81 -13.56 11.12
N LEU A 10 20.94 -14.56 11.36
CA LEU A 10 21.32 -15.98 11.44
C LEU A 10 21.17 -16.73 10.11
N THR A 11 20.16 -16.40 9.29
CA THR A 11 19.86 -17.11 8.03
C THR A 11 19.44 -16.18 6.89
N PRO A 12 20.40 -15.54 6.18
CA PRO A 12 20.10 -14.57 5.14
C PRO A 12 19.33 -15.16 3.93
N LYS A 13 19.53 -16.44 3.60
CA LYS A 13 18.84 -17.11 2.49
C LYS A 13 17.33 -17.26 2.72
N THR A 14 16.94 -17.65 3.93
CA THR A 14 15.53 -17.78 4.34
C THR A 14 14.84 -16.42 4.37
N GLY A 15 15.57 -15.39 4.79
CA GLY A 15 15.10 -14.01 4.80
C GLY A 15 14.72 -13.47 3.41
N ILE A 16 15.57 -13.73 2.41
CA ILE A 16 15.31 -13.33 1.02
C ILE A 16 14.09 -14.07 0.44
N LEU A 17 13.97 -15.38 0.69
CA LEU A 17 12.83 -16.18 0.23
C LEU A 17 11.51 -15.64 0.82
N LEU A 18 11.48 -15.41 2.13
CA LEU A 18 10.30 -14.86 2.82
C LEU A 18 9.92 -13.48 2.27
N MET A 19 10.91 -12.62 2.03
CA MET A 19 10.68 -11.30 1.44
C MET A 19 10.04 -11.39 0.06
N ASN A 20 10.52 -12.32 -0.78
CA ASN A 20 10.02 -12.48 -2.14
C ASN A 20 8.57 -13.00 -2.15
N VAL A 21 8.26 -13.97 -1.29
CA VAL A 21 6.90 -14.51 -1.10
C VAL A 21 5.94 -13.41 -0.61
N LEU A 22 6.34 -12.64 0.40
CA LEU A 22 5.54 -11.52 0.92
C LEU A 22 5.34 -10.42 -0.13
N SER A 23 6.32 -10.18 -1.00
CA SER A 23 6.23 -9.20 -2.09
C SER A 23 5.23 -9.62 -3.16
N ILE A 24 5.26 -10.90 -3.57
CA ILE A 24 4.28 -11.46 -4.53
C ILE A 24 2.87 -11.41 -3.93
N PHE A 25 2.73 -11.85 -2.67
CA PHE A 25 1.46 -11.80 -1.95
C PHE A 25 0.88 -10.38 -1.92
N LYS A 26 1.69 -9.37 -1.64
CA LYS A 26 1.28 -7.97 -1.63
C LYS A 26 0.74 -7.51 -2.99
N ILE A 27 1.37 -7.93 -4.10
CA ILE A 27 0.91 -7.59 -5.45
C ILE A 27 -0.46 -8.22 -5.73
N ILE A 28 -0.67 -9.48 -5.31
CA ILE A 28 -1.96 -10.17 -5.47
C ILE A 28 -3.06 -9.44 -4.70
N VAL A 29 -2.81 -9.07 -3.44
CA VAL A 29 -3.77 -8.32 -2.62
C VAL A 29 -4.09 -6.97 -3.27
N LEU A 30 -3.07 -6.24 -3.76
CA LEU A 30 -3.30 -4.97 -4.47
C LEU A 30 -4.19 -5.17 -5.70
N LEU A 31 -3.91 -6.15 -6.56
CA LEU A 31 -4.73 -6.44 -7.74
C LEU A 31 -6.18 -6.77 -7.38
N PHE A 32 -6.39 -7.57 -6.33
CA PHE A 32 -7.73 -7.88 -5.85
C PHE A 32 -8.48 -6.62 -5.38
N VAL A 33 -7.79 -5.73 -4.67
CA VAL A 33 -8.34 -4.43 -4.25
C VAL A 33 -8.68 -3.55 -5.46
N VAL A 34 -7.85 -3.52 -6.51
CA VAL A 34 -8.16 -2.80 -7.76
C VAL A 34 -9.43 -3.32 -8.40
N ILE A 35 -9.48 -4.63 -8.64
CA ILE A 35 -10.60 -5.28 -9.32
C ILE A 35 -11.90 -5.06 -8.54
N SER A 36 -11.86 -5.22 -7.21
CA SER A 36 -13.03 -4.97 -6.37
C SER A 36 -13.50 -3.51 -6.42
N GLY A 37 -12.59 -2.54 -6.45
CA GLY A 37 -12.94 -1.11 -6.64
C GLY A 37 -13.69 -0.86 -7.96
N TRP A 38 -13.20 -1.40 -9.08
CA TRP A 38 -13.89 -1.29 -10.38
C TRP A 38 -15.25 -2.00 -10.40
N VAL A 39 -15.34 -3.18 -9.77
CA VAL A 39 -16.61 -3.92 -9.67
C VAL A 39 -17.63 -3.13 -8.86
N VAL A 40 -17.23 -2.46 -7.78
CA VAL A 40 -18.11 -1.58 -7.00
C VAL A 40 -18.56 -0.37 -7.82
N LEU A 41 -17.64 0.27 -8.55
CA LEU A 41 -17.98 1.36 -9.47
C LEU A 41 -18.93 0.94 -10.61
N SER A 42 -19.01 -0.34 -10.95
CA SER A 42 -19.94 -0.86 -11.96
C SER A 42 -21.40 -0.93 -11.48
N GLY A 43 -21.67 -0.64 -10.20
CA GLY A 43 -23.02 -0.60 -9.63
C GLY A 43 -23.66 -1.99 -9.39
N LYS A 44 -22.93 -3.08 -9.65
CA LYS A 44 -23.42 -4.46 -9.45
C LYS A 44 -23.13 -5.04 -8.06
N THR A 45 -22.96 -4.18 -7.06
CA THR A 45 -22.57 -4.59 -5.70
C THR A 45 -23.60 -4.20 -4.67
N ARG A 46 -23.36 -4.63 -3.44
CA ARG A 46 -24.24 -4.42 -2.28
C ARG A 46 -24.21 -2.97 -1.76
N VAL A 47 -23.40 -2.10 -2.36
CA VAL A 47 -23.28 -0.68 -2.00
C VAL A 47 -24.46 0.07 -2.61
N ALA A 48 -25.30 0.67 -1.77
CA ALA A 48 -26.58 1.27 -2.17
C ALA A 48 -26.45 2.42 -3.19
N ASP A 49 -25.45 3.28 -3.04
CA ASP A 49 -25.12 4.31 -4.02
C ASP A 49 -23.59 4.51 -4.06
N PRO A 50 -22.88 3.90 -5.03
CA PRO A 50 -21.43 4.03 -5.14
C PRO A 50 -20.98 5.42 -5.62
N TYR A 51 -21.92 6.29 -6.03
CA TYR A 51 -21.61 7.61 -6.58
C TYR A 51 -21.83 8.76 -5.59
N VAL A 52 -22.27 8.49 -4.35
CA VAL A 52 -22.55 9.53 -3.33
C VAL A 52 -21.35 10.44 -3.11
N ASN A 53 -20.17 9.85 -2.93
CA ASN A 53 -18.95 10.59 -2.66
C ASN A 53 -18.47 11.42 -3.87
N PHE A 54 -18.98 11.18 -5.08
CA PHE A 54 -18.68 12.00 -6.26
C PHE A 54 -19.59 13.23 -6.38
N ARG A 55 -20.75 13.26 -5.70
CA ARG A 55 -21.69 14.40 -5.80
C ARG A 55 -21.20 15.61 -5.01
N ASN A 56 -20.53 15.39 -3.88
CA ASN A 56 -20.01 16.43 -2.99
C ASN A 56 -18.57 16.12 -2.55
N ALA A 57 -17.69 15.75 -3.48
CA ALA A 57 -16.33 15.26 -3.18
C ALA A 57 -15.44 16.22 -2.37
N PHE A 58 -15.76 17.52 -2.35
CA PHE A 58 -15.01 18.53 -1.63
C PHE A 58 -15.72 19.06 -0.38
N ALA A 59 -16.93 18.58 -0.06
CA ALA A 59 -17.62 18.98 1.15
C ALA A 59 -16.79 18.55 2.38
N GLY A 60 -16.59 19.47 3.33
CA GLY A 60 -15.75 19.22 4.51
C GLY A 60 -14.23 19.26 4.27
N SER A 61 -13.76 19.66 3.08
CA SER A 61 -12.32 19.83 2.82
C SER A 61 -11.73 20.90 3.73
N SER A 62 -10.50 20.67 4.19
CA SER A 62 -9.77 21.68 4.97
C SER A 62 -9.52 22.94 4.16
N THR A 63 -9.58 24.10 4.82
CA THR A 63 -9.24 25.41 4.27
C THR A 63 -7.86 25.90 4.75
N SER A 64 -7.18 25.14 5.61
CA SER A 64 -5.88 25.49 6.17
C SER A 64 -4.74 25.03 5.29
N SER A 65 -3.83 25.95 4.95
CA SER A 65 -2.59 25.62 4.22
C SER A 65 -1.72 24.58 4.93
N ASN A 66 -1.80 24.48 6.26
CA ASN A 66 -1.04 23.50 7.04
C ASN A 66 -1.49 22.07 6.76
N ASP A 67 -2.80 21.85 6.61
CA ASP A 67 -3.35 20.52 6.36
C ASP A 67 -2.96 20.03 4.96
N TYR A 68 -2.96 20.94 3.97
CA TYR A 68 -2.46 20.64 2.63
C TYR A 68 -0.95 20.33 2.62
N ALA A 69 -0.15 21.07 3.39
CA ALA A 69 1.28 20.79 3.51
C ALA A 69 1.53 19.42 4.13
N THR A 70 0.82 19.10 5.23
CA THR A 70 0.92 17.80 5.91
C THR A 70 0.47 16.65 5.01
N ALA A 71 -0.64 16.82 4.26
CA ALA A 71 -1.10 15.83 3.29
C ALA A 71 -0.05 15.60 2.19
N THR A 72 0.56 16.67 1.67
CA THR A 72 1.62 16.59 0.67
C THR A 72 2.84 15.83 1.21
N PHE A 73 3.26 16.10 2.45
CA PHE A 73 4.35 15.35 3.08
C PHE A 73 4.02 13.86 3.23
N LYS A 74 2.78 13.48 3.57
CA LYS A 74 2.36 12.08 3.63
C LYS A 74 2.44 11.40 2.25
N VAL A 75 2.03 12.09 1.18
CA VAL A 75 2.16 11.58 -0.19
C VAL A 75 3.63 11.41 -0.56
N LEU A 76 4.47 12.43 -0.34
CA LEU A 76 5.91 12.35 -0.60
C LEU A 76 6.57 11.20 0.18
N TYR A 77 6.17 10.98 1.44
CA TYR A 77 6.66 9.87 2.24
C TYR A 77 6.29 8.50 1.64
N ALA A 78 5.08 8.35 1.09
CA ALA A 78 4.68 7.13 0.37
C ALA A 78 5.55 6.86 -0.87
N TYR A 79 6.07 7.91 -1.50
CA TYR A 79 7.00 7.82 -2.64
C TYR A 79 8.47 7.63 -2.25
N SER A 80 8.84 7.67 -0.96
CA SER A 80 10.23 7.51 -0.50
C SER A 80 10.89 6.18 -0.92
N GLY A 81 10.08 5.17 -1.25
CA GLY A 81 10.54 3.85 -1.72
C GLY A 81 11.26 3.88 -3.09
N TRP A 82 11.12 4.96 -3.86
CA TRP A 82 11.70 5.10 -5.20
C TRP A 82 13.22 5.07 -5.25
N SER A 83 13.90 5.54 -4.20
CA SER A 83 15.35 5.44 -4.08
C SER A 83 15.84 3.98 -4.17
N ASN A 84 15.03 3.02 -3.70
CA ASN A 84 15.36 1.60 -3.75
C ASN A 84 15.28 1.00 -5.15
N VAL A 85 14.40 1.53 -6.00
CA VAL A 85 14.24 1.04 -7.38
C VAL A 85 15.47 1.39 -8.21
N ASN A 86 16.13 2.53 -7.92
CA ASN A 86 17.36 2.94 -8.59
C ASN A 86 18.47 1.87 -8.58
N TYR A 87 18.57 1.07 -7.51
CA TYR A 87 19.58 0.00 -7.41
C TYR A 87 19.31 -1.19 -8.36
N VAL A 88 18.06 -1.42 -8.76
CA VAL A 88 17.67 -2.53 -9.63
C VAL A 88 17.31 -2.06 -11.05
N MET A 89 17.18 -0.75 -11.27
CA MET A 89 16.88 -0.16 -12.59
C MET A 89 17.89 -0.55 -13.66
N ASN A 90 19.14 -0.84 -13.29
CA ASN A 90 20.16 -1.27 -14.25
C ASN A 90 19.90 -2.66 -14.86
N ASN A 91 19.03 -3.47 -14.22
CA ASN A 91 18.60 -4.79 -14.70
C ASN A 91 17.18 -4.76 -15.32
N VAL A 92 16.52 -3.60 -15.36
CA VAL A 92 15.18 -3.44 -15.93
C VAL A 92 15.32 -2.99 -17.38
N ARG A 93 14.64 -3.68 -18.30
CA ARG A 93 14.74 -3.46 -19.75
C ARG A 93 14.25 -2.06 -20.19
N ASP A 94 13.31 -1.46 -19.45
CA ASP A 94 12.86 -0.06 -19.61
C ASP A 94 12.36 0.52 -18.27
N PRO A 95 13.26 1.10 -17.46
CA PRO A 95 12.93 1.56 -16.13
C PRO A 95 12.02 2.81 -16.15
N VAL A 96 12.27 3.75 -17.05
CA VAL A 96 11.55 5.03 -17.11
C VAL A 96 10.06 4.82 -17.41
N ARG A 97 9.74 3.94 -18.36
CA ARG A 97 8.35 3.63 -18.70
C ARG A 97 7.62 2.92 -17.57
N THR A 98 8.25 1.92 -16.97
CA THR A 98 7.66 1.14 -15.87
C THR A 98 7.30 2.04 -14.69
N LEU A 99 8.21 2.94 -14.37
CA LEU A 99 8.12 3.89 -13.27
C LEU A 99 7.05 4.98 -13.52
N LYS A 100 6.94 5.47 -14.74
CA LYS A 100 5.88 6.42 -15.15
C LYS A 100 4.47 5.84 -15.06
N ILE A 101 4.31 4.52 -15.17
CA ILE A 101 2.99 3.86 -15.10
C ILE A 101 2.66 3.48 -13.65
N ALA A 102 3.59 2.87 -12.94
CA ALA A 102 3.32 2.32 -11.60
C ALA A 102 2.92 3.38 -10.57
N GLY A 103 3.54 4.57 -10.61
CA GLY A 103 3.26 5.66 -9.66
C GLY A 103 1.82 6.18 -9.76
N PRO A 104 1.39 6.73 -10.91
CA PRO A 104 0.03 7.23 -11.09
C PRO A 104 -1.03 6.14 -10.91
N LEU A 105 -0.74 4.90 -11.31
CA LEU A 105 -1.66 3.79 -11.17
C LEU A 105 -1.91 3.46 -9.69
N GLY A 106 -0.86 3.46 -8.85
CA GLY A 106 -0.99 3.31 -7.40
C GLY A 106 -1.82 4.42 -6.75
N LEU A 107 -1.57 5.68 -7.11
CA LEU A 107 -2.36 6.81 -6.63
C LEU A 107 -3.82 6.72 -7.07
N GLY A 108 -4.07 6.40 -8.35
CA GLY A 108 -5.42 6.25 -8.89
C GLY A 108 -6.23 5.20 -8.12
N ILE A 109 -5.62 4.06 -7.81
CA ILE A 109 -6.26 3.02 -6.98
C ILE A 109 -6.59 3.56 -5.59
N CYS A 110 -5.64 4.19 -4.91
CA CYS A 110 -5.87 4.75 -3.58
C CYS A 110 -6.98 5.80 -3.59
N SER A 111 -7.01 6.68 -4.59
CA SER A 111 -8.07 7.68 -4.77
C SER A 111 -9.43 7.04 -5.00
N VAL A 112 -9.52 6.00 -5.84
CA VAL A 112 -10.77 5.26 -6.05
C VAL A 112 -11.26 4.63 -4.75
N LEU A 113 -10.38 3.97 -4.00
CA LEU A 113 -10.76 3.38 -2.71
C LEU A 113 -11.20 4.43 -1.69
N TYR A 114 -10.56 5.61 -1.70
CA TYR A 114 -10.91 6.71 -0.83
C TYR A 114 -12.31 7.23 -1.13
N VAL A 115 -12.63 7.44 -2.40
CA VAL A 115 -13.97 7.87 -2.82
C VAL A 115 -15.02 6.77 -2.59
N LEU A 116 -14.65 5.49 -2.62
CA LEU A 116 -15.58 4.40 -2.31
C LEU A 116 -15.77 4.17 -0.80
N ALA A 117 -14.87 4.66 0.03
CA ALA A 117 -15.02 4.61 1.48
C ALA A 117 -15.93 5.75 1.95
N ASN A 118 -17.11 5.41 2.48
CA ASN A 118 -18.06 6.37 3.04
C ASN A 118 -17.49 7.17 4.21
N GLU A 119 -18.17 8.25 4.60
CA GLU A 119 -17.79 9.21 5.66
C GLU A 119 -17.54 8.64 7.08
N GLU A 120 -17.65 7.32 7.30
CA GLU A 120 -17.26 6.67 8.58
C GLU A 120 -15.73 6.61 8.83
N ILE A 121 -14.94 7.39 8.08
CA ILE A 121 -13.48 7.43 8.21
C ILE A 121 -13.08 8.12 9.53
N ASP A 122 -13.88 9.05 10.04
CA ASP A 122 -13.48 9.94 11.15
C ASP A 122 -13.49 9.29 12.54
N ALA A 123 -14.23 8.19 12.74
CA ALA A 123 -14.44 7.64 14.09
C ALA A 123 -13.61 6.38 14.40
N SER A 124 -13.10 5.69 13.38
CA SER A 124 -12.78 4.27 13.55
C SER A 124 -11.27 3.97 13.66
N GLY A 125 -10.39 4.90 13.25
CA GLY A 125 -8.94 4.67 13.26
C GLY A 125 -8.49 3.49 12.36
N VAL A 126 -9.41 2.95 11.56
CA VAL A 126 -9.18 1.79 10.71
C VAL A 126 -8.70 2.26 9.34
N THR A 127 -7.84 1.47 8.70
CA THR A 127 -7.38 1.76 7.34
C THR A 127 -8.57 1.84 6.37
N VAL A 128 -8.58 2.83 5.48
CA VAL A 128 -9.61 3.07 4.44
C VAL A 128 -9.97 1.78 3.67
N ALA A 129 -8.96 0.98 3.34
CA ALA A 129 -9.14 -0.28 2.64
C ALA A 129 -9.96 -1.31 3.45
N ALA A 130 -9.78 -1.36 4.78
CA ALA A 130 -10.51 -2.30 5.64
C ALA A 130 -11.99 -1.90 5.75
N LEU A 131 -12.28 -0.60 5.87
CA LEU A 131 -13.64 -0.07 5.85
C LEU A 131 -14.34 -0.34 4.50
N PHE A 132 -13.62 -0.16 3.40
CA PHE A 132 -14.10 -0.57 2.07
C PHE A 132 -14.46 -2.07 2.03
N PHE A 133 -13.59 -2.94 2.54
CA PHE A 133 -13.84 -4.39 2.56
C PHE A 133 -15.02 -4.76 3.48
N LYS A 134 -15.16 -4.07 4.62
CA LYS A 134 -16.32 -4.22 5.51
C LYS A 134 -17.61 -3.92 4.75
N ASN A 135 -17.65 -2.81 4.02
CA ASN A 135 -18.86 -2.35 3.33
C ASN A 135 -19.20 -3.21 2.11
N VAL A 136 -18.20 -3.75 1.40
CA VAL A 136 -18.40 -4.53 0.17
C VAL A 136 -18.59 -6.03 0.44
N PHE A 137 -17.76 -6.60 1.33
CA PHE A 137 -17.67 -8.04 1.55
C PHE A 137 -18.05 -8.47 2.98
N GLY A 138 -18.26 -7.52 3.90
CA GLY A 138 -18.64 -7.78 5.29
C GLY A 138 -17.46 -7.81 6.28
N PRO A 139 -17.75 -7.98 7.59
CA PRO A 139 -16.77 -7.83 8.67
C PRO A 139 -15.67 -8.91 8.69
N VAL A 140 -15.93 -10.08 8.10
CA VAL A 140 -14.91 -11.13 7.97
C VAL A 140 -13.80 -10.69 7.00
N ALA A 141 -14.18 -10.03 5.91
CA ALA A 141 -13.25 -9.55 4.90
C ALA A 141 -12.43 -8.35 5.40
N GLU A 142 -13.03 -7.49 6.23
CA GLU A 142 -12.32 -6.40 6.94
C GLU A 142 -11.17 -6.95 7.80
N ARG A 143 -11.45 -7.98 8.61
CA ARG A 143 -10.44 -8.62 9.46
C ARG A 143 -9.34 -9.29 8.63
N ALA A 144 -9.72 -10.01 7.58
CA ALA A 144 -8.75 -10.64 6.68
C ALA A 144 -7.83 -9.60 6.04
N LEU A 145 -8.37 -8.50 5.52
CA LEU A 145 -7.56 -7.43 4.92
C LEU A 145 -6.65 -6.75 5.94
N SER A 146 -7.14 -6.51 7.15
CA SER A 146 -6.34 -5.89 8.22
C SER A 146 -5.12 -6.76 8.58
N VAL A 147 -5.28 -8.08 8.61
CA VAL A 147 -4.17 -9.04 8.76
C VAL A 147 -3.23 -8.98 7.56
N CYS A 148 -3.75 -8.94 6.33
CA CYS A 148 -2.92 -8.79 5.12
C CYS A 148 -2.08 -7.50 5.13
N VAL A 149 -2.67 -6.39 5.57
CA VAL A 149 -1.99 -5.09 5.68
C VAL A 149 -0.91 -5.15 6.76
N ALA A 150 -1.20 -5.76 7.92
CA ALA A 150 -0.21 -5.96 8.98
C ALA A 150 0.97 -6.83 8.51
N LEU A 151 0.70 -7.92 7.77
CA LEU A 151 1.73 -8.77 7.15
C LEU A 151 2.55 -7.99 6.11
N SER A 152 1.93 -7.13 5.33
CA SER A 152 2.64 -6.24 4.37
C SER A 152 3.55 -5.23 5.09
N ALA A 153 3.11 -4.66 6.21
CA ALA A 153 3.93 -3.77 7.03
C ALA A 153 5.16 -4.50 7.58
N LEU A 154 4.98 -5.74 8.06
CA LEU A 154 6.09 -6.60 8.47
C LEU A 154 7.06 -6.90 7.32
N GLY A 155 6.55 -7.20 6.12
CA GLY A 155 7.37 -7.39 4.93
C GLY A 155 8.24 -6.18 4.57
N ALA A 156 7.67 -4.97 4.65
CA ALA A 156 8.41 -3.73 4.41
C ALA A 156 9.57 -3.52 5.40
N VAL A 157 9.34 -3.85 6.68
CA VAL A 157 10.37 -3.80 7.72
C VAL A 157 11.48 -4.81 7.45
N ILE A 158 11.12 -6.02 7.05
CA ILE A 158 12.08 -7.07 6.68
C ILE A 158 13.00 -6.56 5.57
N THR A 159 12.47 -6.00 4.48
CA THR A 159 13.28 -5.44 3.38
C THR A 159 14.26 -4.36 3.85
N VAL A 160 13.86 -3.48 4.77
CA VAL A 160 14.74 -2.43 5.30
C VAL A 160 15.92 -3.04 6.05
N VAL A 161 15.68 -4.05 6.88
CA VAL A 161 16.73 -4.72 7.67
C VAL A 161 17.69 -5.50 6.77
N SER A 162 17.18 -6.20 5.74
CA SER A 162 18.01 -6.92 4.78
C SER A 162 18.98 -6.01 4.02
N ARG A 163 18.57 -4.75 3.72
CA ARG A 163 19.43 -3.76 3.06
C ARG A 163 20.68 -3.42 3.87
N CYS A 164 20.54 -3.22 5.18
CA CYS A 164 21.65 -2.88 6.07
C CYS A 164 22.69 -4.01 6.13
N MET A 165 22.22 -5.27 6.05
CA MET A 165 23.07 -6.45 6.13
C MET A 165 23.78 -6.79 4.80
N MET A 166 23.12 -6.57 3.66
CA MET A 166 23.75 -6.71 2.34
C MET A 166 24.86 -5.68 2.11
N TRP A 167 24.69 -4.46 2.64
CA TRP A 167 25.74 -3.43 2.63
C TRP A 167 26.97 -3.86 3.43
N ARG A 168 26.80 -4.53 4.59
CA ARG A 168 27.92 -5.11 5.36
C ARG A 168 28.64 -6.21 4.59
N CYS A 169 27.93 -7.08 3.87
CA CYS A 169 28.58 -8.10 3.03
C CYS A 169 29.33 -7.52 1.82
N MET A 170 28.84 -6.44 1.22
CA MET A 170 29.53 -5.77 0.11
C MET A 170 30.73 -4.94 0.58
N ALA A 171 30.68 -4.36 1.79
CA ALA A 171 31.79 -3.62 2.39
C ALA A 171 32.93 -4.51 2.90
N GLN A 172 32.77 -5.83 2.89
CA GLN A 172 33.83 -6.81 3.23
C GLN A 172 34.50 -7.45 2.00
N LYS A 173 34.22 -6.95 0.80
CA LYS A 173 34.97 -7.24 -0.44
C LYS A 173 35.72 -5.99 -0.88
#